data_AF-A0A953EE13-F1
#
_entry.id   AF-A0A953EE13-F1
#
_cell.length_a   1.000
_cell.length_b   1.000
_cell.length_c   1.000
_cell.angle_alpha   90.00
_cell.angle_beta   90.00
_cell.angle_gamma   90.00
#
_symmetry.space_group_name_H-M   'P 1'
#
loop_
_entity.id
_entity.type
_entity.pdbx_description
1 polymer ?
#
loop_
_entity_poly.entity_id
_entity_poly.type
_entity_poly.pdbx_seq_one_letter_code
_entity_poly.pdbx_strand_id
1 'polypeptide(L)'
;MDCGSAKVTERRDRTAQGYRRFRCGACGRGFNERSAGVLNRAQYPSDVIALVVLWRLRYRLTLRDLAEMFLIRGVVFSHEAVREWEAKLNRSRFPGHA
;
A
#
# COMPACT_ATOMS: atom_id res chain seq x y z
N MET A 1 9.51 -8.77 -3.76
CA MET A 1 10.27 -9.69 -2.92
C MET A 1 11.70 -9.19 -2.82
N ASP A 2 12.18 -9.08 -1.59
CA ASP A 2 13.59 -8.90 -1.28
C ASP A 2 14.39 -10.14 -1.73
N CYS A 3 15.70 -9.97 -1.89
CA CYS A 3 16.58 -11.05 -2.35
C CYS A 3 17.12 -11.94 -1.21
N GLY A 4 16.63 -11.76 0.03
CA GLY A 4 17.08 -12.50 1.22
C GLY A 4 18.52 -12.23 1.69
N SER A 5 19.31 -11.42 0.99
CA SER A 5 20.68 -11.09 1.38
C SER A 5 20.72 -10.14 2.57
N ALA A 6 21.63 -10.37 3.51
CA ALA A 6 21.92 -9.45 4.61
C ALA A 6 22.73 -8.20 4.18
N LYS A 7 23.32 -8.22 2.97
CA LYS A 7 24.10 -7.09 2.44
C LYS A 7 23.18 -6.02 1.85
N VAL A 8 22.41 -5.34 2.69
CA VAL A 8 21.45 -4.30 2.28
C VAL A 8 21.91 -2.94 2.78
N THR A 9 21.90 -1.96 1.88
CA THR A 9 22.18 -0.56 2.22
C THR A 9 20.97 0.31 1.89
N GLU A 10 20.60 1.20 2.81
CA GLU A 10 19.59 2.23 2.57
C GLU A 10 20.14 3.31 1.61
N ARG A 11 19.29 3.77 0.68
CA ARG A 11 19.60 4.89 -0.20
C ARG A 11 19.19 6.21 0.47
N ARG A 12 19.93 7.28 0.19
CA ARG A 12 19.61 8.63 0.69
C ARG A 12 18.28 9.16 0.15
N ASP A 13 17.93 8.80 -1.08
CA ASP A 13 16.69 9.21 -1.74
C ASP A 13 15.49 8.31 -1.37
N ARG A 14 14.32 8.93 -1.31
CA ARG A 14 13.02 8.27 -1.08
C ARG A 14 12.25 8.11 -2.39
N THR A 15 11.17 7.33 -2.37
CA THR A 15 10.21 7.31 -3.49
C THR A 15 9.43 8.63 -3.55
N ALA A 16 8.72 8.90 -4.65
CA ALA A 16 7.82 10.05 -4.75
C ALA A 16 6.75 10.08 -3.65
N GLN A 17 6.37 8.89 -3.13
CA GLN A 17 5.44 8.73 -2.01
C GLN A 17 6.12 8.73 -0.63
N GLY A 18 7.43 9.00 -0.55
CA GLY A 18 8.16 9.15 0.71
C GLY A 18 8.73 7.87 1.34
N TYR A 19 8.65 6.71 0.69
CA TYR A 19 9.16 5.44 1.24
C TYR A 19 10.68 5.35 1.15
N ARG A 20 11.35 4.82 2.20
CA ARG A 20 12.78 4.49 2.13
C ARG A 20 13.03 3.46 1.03
N ARG A 21 14.21 3.59 0.41
CA ARG A 21 14.68 2.73 -0.68
C ARG A 21 15.94 2.03 -0.24
N PHE A 22 16.12 0.81 -0.70
CA PHE A 22 17.23 -0.06 -0.35
C PHE A 22 17.82 -0.66 -1.61
N ARG A 23 19.11 -0.99 -1.54
CA ARG A 23 19.81 -1.74 -2.58
C ARG A 23 20.58 -2.89 -1.93
N CYS A 24 20.46 -4.07 -2.53
CA CYS A 24 21.30 -5.20 -2.17
C CYS A 24 22.68 -5.06 -2.82
N GLY A 25 23.73 -5.11 -2.01
CA GLY A 25 25.13 -5.11 -2.48
C GLY A 25 25.57 -6.43 -3.13
N ALA A 26 24.89 -7.55 -2.83
CA ALA A 26 25.24 -8.86 -3.40
C ALA A 26 24.66 -9.11 -4.80
N CYS A 27 23.43 -8.67 -5.07
CA CYS A 27 22.76 -8.90 -6.35
C CYS A 27 22.30 -7.63 -7.09
N GLY A 28 22.58 -6.44 -6.54
CA GLY A 28 22.25 -5.15 -7.15
C GLY A 28 20.77 -4.75 -7.14
N ARG A 29 19.85 -5.67 -6.77
CA ARG A 29 18.40 -5.42 -6.74
C ARG A 29 18.03 -4.27 -5.81
N GLY A 30 17.16 -3.40 -6.30
CA GLY A 30 16.55 -2.32 -5.53
C GLY A 30 15.17 -2.70 -5.01
N PHE A 31 14.86 -2.29 -3.78
CA PHE A 31 13.55 -2.45 -3.17
C PHE A 31 13.24 -1.26 -2.26
N ASN A 32 12.06 -1.21 -1.69
CA ASN A 32 11.60 -0.16 -0.78
C ASN A 32 10.84 -0.78 0.40
N GLU A 33 10.46 0.04 1.37
CA GLU A 33 9.70 -0.39 2.56
C GLU A 33 8.43 -1.20 2.23
N ARG A 34 7.80 -0.95 1.09
CA ARG A 34 6.57 -1.64 0.68
C ARG A 34 6.82 -2.96 -0.03
N SER A 35 8.06 -3.28 -0.38
CA SER A 35 8.38 -4.38 -1.31
C SER A 35 8.02 -5.78 -0.80
N ALA A 36 7.84 -5.93 0.51
CA ALA A 36 7.37 -7.15 1.18
C ALA A 36 5.92 -7.05 1.70
N GLY A 37 5.29 -5.87 1.63
CA GLY A 37 3.96 -5.63 2.18
C GLY A 37 2.83 -5.89 1.17
N VAL A 38 1.61 -6.09 1.66
CA VAL A 38 0.42 -6.34 0.84
C VAL A 38 0.02 -5.18 -0.06
N LEU A 39 0.46 -3.97 0.28
CA LEU A 39 0.26 -2.76 -0.54
C LEU A 39 1.44 -2.47 -1.47
N ASN A 40 2.31 -3.45 -1.75
CA ASN A 40 3.39 -3.25 -2.70
C ASN A 40 2.85 -2.78 -4.06
N ARG A 41 3.51 -1.79 -4.67
CA ARG A 41 3.16 -1.19 -5.97
C ARG A 41 1.78 -0.52 -6.03
N ALA A 42 1.08 -0.31 -4.91
CA ALA A 42 -0.17 0.41 -4.96
C ALA A 42 0.05 1.88 -5.34
N GLN A 43 -0.82 2.41 -6.20
CA GLN A 43 -0.74 3.77 -6.72
C GLN A 43 -0.85 4.83 -5.62
N TYR A 44 -1.57 4.53 -4.55
CA TYR A 44 -1.77 5.45 -3.42
C TYR A 44 -0.82 5.13 -2.27
N PRO A 45 -0.47 6.16 -1.47
CA PRO A 45 0.18 5.99 -0.19
C PRO A 45 -0.59 5.02 0.74
N SER A 46 0.14 4.21 1.50
CA SER A 46 -0.41 3.18 2.38
C SER A 46 -1.36 3.73 3.44
N ASP A 47 -1.10 4.93 3.96
CA ASP A 47 -1.95 5.63 4.94
C ASP A 47 -3.28 6.06 4.33
N VAL A 48 -3.28 6.59 3.11
CA VAL A 48 -4.52 6.91 2.36
C VAL A 48 -5.35 5.64 2.14
N ILE A 49 -4.73 4.57 1.64
CA ILE A 49 -5.42 3.30 1.42
C ILE A 49 -5.98 2.73 2.73
N ALA A 50 -5.18 2.73 3.80
CA ALA A 50 -5.60 2.23 5.10
C ALA A 50 -6.76 3.05 5.68
N LEU A 51 -6.75 4.37 5.51
CA LEU A 51 -7.84 5.24 5.97
C LEU A 51 -9.14 4.96 5.22
N VAL A 52 -9.08 4.84 3.88
CA VAL A 52 -10.24 4.50 3.05
C VAL A 52 -10.85 3.17 3.49
N VAL A 53 -10.03 2.12 3.61
CA VAL A 53 -10.51 0.78 4.00
C VAL A 53 -11.01 0.77 5.45
N LEU A 54 -10.34 1.47 6.37
CA LEU A 54 -10.79 1.62 7.75
C LEU A 54 -12.19 2.23 7.79
N TRP A 55 -12.40 3.36 7.09
CA TRP A 55 -13.69 4.05 7.12
C TRP A 55 -14.80 3.25 6.45
N ARG A 56 -14.47 2.58 5.33
CA ARG A 56 -15.38 1.65 4.66
C ARG A 56 -15.89 0.57 5.62
N LEU A 57 -15.00 -0.08 6.36
CA LEU A 57 -15.36 -1.23 7.20
C LEU A 57 -15.91 -0.80 8.57
N ARG A 58 -15.30 0.19 9.21
CA ARG A 58 -15.63 0.60 10.59
C ARG A 58 -16.89 1.45 10.68
N TYR A 59 -17.10 2.33 9.70
CA TYR A 59 -18.24 3.25 9.66
C TYR A 59 -19.28 2.86 8.59
N ARG A 60 -19.03 1.78 7.84
CA ARG A 60 -19.94 1.24 6.82
C ARG A 60 -20.32 2.27 5.75
N LEU A 61 -19.41 3.20 5.44
CA LEU A 61 -19.63 4.17 4.37
C LEU A 61 -19.84 3.47 3.04
N THR A 62 -20.68 4.05 2.17
CA THR A 62 -20.80 3.55 0.80
C THR A 62 -19.55 3.91 0.00
N LEU A 63 -19.28 3.17 -1.07
CA LEU A 63 -18.16 3.48 -1.95
C LEU A 63 -18.30 4.88 -2.59
N ARG A 64 -19.54 5.30 -2.87
CA ARG A 64 -19.85 6.63 -3.39
C ARG A 64 -19.46 7.72 -2.39
N ASP A 65 -19.93 7.60 -1.14
CA ASP A 65 -19.67 8.63 -0.13
C ASP A 65 -18.16 8.75 0.14
N LEU A 66 -17.44 7.62 0.16
CA LEU A 66 -15.98 7.62 0.25
C LEU A 66 -15.31 8.35 -0.92
N ALA A 67 -15.73 8.07 -2.15
CA ALA A 67 -15.19 8.74 -3.33
C ALA A 67 -15.45 10.25 -3.28
N GLU A 68 -16.65 10.69 -2.89
CA GLU A 68 -17.01 12.10 -2.76
C GLU A 68 -16.19 12.80 -1.66
N MET A 69 -16.05 12.18 -0.48
CA MET A 69 -15.29 12.76 0.63
C MET A 69 -13.81 12.96 0.30
N PHE A 70 -13.20 12.01 -0.41
CA PHE A 70 -11.79 12.10 -0.80
C PHE A 70 -11.58 13.00 -2.01
N LEU A 71 -12.57 13.10 -2.92
CA LEU A 71 -12.54 14.06 -4.03
C LEU A 71 -12.42 15.50 -3.51
N ILE A 72 -13.16 15.87 -2.45
CA ILE A 72 -13.06 17.19 -1.80
C ILE A 72 -11.63 17.46 -1.28
N ARG A 73 -10.88 16.41 -0.96
CA ARG A 73 -9.48 16.47 -0.50
C ARG A 73 -8.47 16.31 -1.64
N GLY A 74 -8.90 16.31 -2.89
CA GLY A 74 -8.04 16.18 -4.07
C GLY A 74 -7.54 14.75 -4.34
N VAL A 75 -8.16 13.74 -3.73
CA VAL A 75 -7.80 12.33 -3.92
C VAL A 75 -8.92 11.63 -4.67
N VAL A 76 -8.62 11.08 -5.84
CA VAL A 76 -9.61 10.44 -6.72
C VAL A 76 -9.28 8.97 -6.85
N PHE A 77 -10.23 8.07 -6.58
CA PHE A 77 -10.06 6.63 -6.81
C PHE A 77 -11.37 6.01 -7.30
N SER A 78 -11.26 4.87 -7.99
CA SER A 78 -12.43 4.12 -8.43
C SER A 78 -12.99 3.22 -7.33
N HIS A 79 -14.25 2.81 -7.47
CA HIS A 79 -14.85 1.82 -6.57
C HIS A 79 -14.11 0.47 -6.60
N GLU A 80 -13.60 0.08 -7.76
CA GLU A 80 -12.83 -1.15 -7.96
C GLU A 80 -11.51 -1.11 -7.18
N ALA A 81 -10.84 0.05 -7.15
CA ALA A 81 -9.62 0.22 -6.38
C ALA A 81 -9.89 0.00 -4.87
N VAL A 82 -10.99 0.53 -4.35
CA VAL A 82 -11.38 0.33 -2.95
C VAL A 82 -11.67 -1.14 -2.65
N ARG A 83 -12.39 -1.84 -3.54
CA ARG A 83 -12.66 -3.29 -3.41
C ARG A 83 -11.37 -4.11 -3.42
N GLU A 84 -10.41 -3.77 -4.28
CA GLU A 84 -9.11 -4.42 -4.33
C GLU A 84 -8.32 -4.22 -3.02
N TRP A 85 -8.35 -3.00 -2.46
CA TRP A 85 -7.69 -2.71 -1.20
C TRP A 85 -8.32 -3.46 -0.02
N GLU A 86 -9.64 -3.54 0.03
CA GLU A 86 -10.34 -4.38 1.01
C GLU A 86 -9.93 -5.84 0.90
N ALA A 87 -9.91 -6.41 -0.31
CA ALA A 87 -9.51 -7.79 -0.52
C ALA A 87 -8.06 -8.03 -0.05
N LYS A 88 -7.14 -7.14 -0.39
CA LYS A 88 -5.72 -7.21 0.01
C LYS A 88 -5.55 -7.13 1.53
N LEU A 89 -6.20 -6.17 2.18
CA LEU A 89 -6.03 -5.91 3.62
C LEU A 89 -6.83 -6.88 4.50
N ASN A 90 -7.98 -7.35 4.04
CA ASN A 90 -8.75 -8.36 4.76
C ASN A 90 -8.05 -9.72 4.73
N ARG A 91 -7.43 -10.10 3.60
CA ARG A 91 -6.61 -11.32 3.50
C ARG A 91 -5.38 -11.30 4.41
N SER A 92 -4.77 -10.13 4.66
CA SER A 92 -3.70 -10.03 5.65
C SER A 92 -4.16 -10.18 7.11
N ARG A 93 -5.43 -9.87 7.39
CA ARG A 93 -6.00 -9.99 8.74
C ARG A 93 -6.36 -11.44 9.08
N PHE A 94 -6.59 -12.28 8.07
CA PHE A 94 -6.88 -13.71 8.21
C PHE A 94 -6.09 -14.53 7.16
N PRO A 95 -4.83 -14.92 7.45
CA PRO A 95 -4.05 -15.76 6.56
C PRO A 95 -4.55 -17.21 6.62
N GLY A 96 -5.63 -17.52 5.90
CA GLY A 96 -6.12 -18.89 5.78
C GLY A 96 -7.50 -18.96 5.12
N HIS A 97 -7.50 -19.40 3.86
CA HIS A 97 -8.51 -20.21 3.15
C HIS A 97 -8.15 -20.15 1.66
N ALA A 98 -7.10 -20.89 1.30
CA ALA A 98 -6.85 -21.41 -0.03
C ALA A 98 -6.55 -22.90 0.16
#